data_AF-A0A534U4W4-F1
#
_entry.id   AF-A0A534U4W4-F1
#
_cell.length_a   1.000
_cell.length_b   1.000
_cell.length_c   1.000
_cell.angle_alpha   90.00
_cell.angle_beta   90.00
_cell.angle_gamma   90.00
#
_symmetry.space_group_name_H-M   'P 1'
#
loop_
_entity.id
_entity.type
_entity.pdbx_description
1 polymer ?
#
loop_
_entity_poly.entity_id
_entity_poly.type
_entity_poly.pdbx_seq_one_letter_code
_entity_poly.pdbx_strand_id
1 'polypeptide(L)' 'MEPYREFRWKGKLLLPGLFDGEHYFTLEAKPGGGLTFHQGELFSGILVPLLRRSLDGATKQGFVAMNAALKREAETQ' A
#
# COMPACT_ATOMS: atom_id res chain seq x y z
N MET A 1 17.73 9.56 -0.97
CA MET A 1 16.27 9.44 -1.15
C MET A 1 15.80 10.76 -1.73
N GLU A 2 15.16 10.76 -2.89
CA GLU A 2 14.56 11.99 -3.40
C GLU A 2 13.36 12.34 -2.51
N PRO A 3 13.30 13.54 -1.92
CA PRO A 3 12.18 13.92 -1.09
C PRO A 3 10.88 13.83 -1.91
N TYR A 4 9.81 13.35 -1.27
CA TYR A 4 8.45 13.23 -1.82
C TYR A 4 8.20 12.12 -2.87
N ARG A 5 9.14 11.20 -3.15
CA ARG A 5 8.88 10.07 -4.07
C ARG A 5 8.35 8.81 -3.41
N GLU A 6 8.68 8.60 -2.14
CA GLU A 6 8.30 7.41 -1.41
C GLU A 6 7.93 7.78 0.03
N PHE A 7 6.79 7.28 0.47
CA PHE A 7 6.36 7.31 1.86
C PHE A 7 6.13 5.88 2.32
N ARG A 8 6.86 5.45 3.34
CA ARG A 8 6.79 4.08 3.85
C ARG A 8 6.79 4.08 5.37
N TRP A 9 5.98 3.22 5.95
CA TRP A 9 5.90 3.04 7.39
C TRP A 9 5.64 1.58 7.74
N LYS A 10 6.21 1.15 8.85
CA LYS A 10 6.00 -0.20 9.39
C LYS A 10 4.92 -0.17 10.47
N GLY A 11 3.77 -0.76 10.18
CA GLY A 11 2.74 -1.10 11.14
C GLY A 11 3.13 -2.35 11.95
N LYS A 12 3.00 -2.27 13.28
CA LYS A 12 3.16 -3.41 14.19
C LYS A 12 1.78 -3.80 14.69
N LEU A 13 1.24 -4.93 14.26
CA LEU A 13 -0.02 -5.46 14.79
C LEU A 13 0.31 -6.44 15.93
N LEU A 14 -0.05 -6.06 17.16
CA LEU A 14 0.03 -6.87 18.38
C LEU A 14 1.45 -7.10 18.94
N LEU A 15 2.29 -7.90 18.26
CA LEU A 15 3.64 -8.27 18.72
C LEU A 15 4.61 -8.34 17.53
N PRO A 16 5.85 -7.82 17.65
CA PRO A 16 6.85 -7.95 16.59
C PRO A 16 7.07 -9.41 16.20
N GLY A 17 7.06 -9.71 14.90
CA GLY A 17 7.29 -11.04 14.33
C GLY A 17 6.06 -11.95 14.22
N LEU A 18 4.93 -11.59 14.83
CA LEU A 18 3.69 -12.36 14.71
C LEU A 18 2.94 -12.01 13.42
N PHE A 19 2.72 -10.71 13.22
CA PHE A 19 2.15 -10.12 12.01
C PHE A 19 2.60 -8.66 11.91
N ASP A 20 3.54 -8.40 11.02
CA ASP A 20 4.04 -7.06 10.71
C ASP A 20 3.62 -6.69 9.28
N GLY A 21 3.21 -5.44 9.08
CA GLY A 21 2.86 -4.88 7.79
C GLY A 21 3.71 -3.65 7.48
N GLU A 22 4.48 -3.66 6.39
CA GLU A 22 5.19 -2.47 5.91
C GLU A 22 4.43 -1.88 4.72
N HIS A 23 3.74 -0.78 4.96
CA HIS A 23 3.01 -0.07 3.92
C HIS A 23 3.94 0.90 3.20
N TYR A 24 3.77 1.01 1.89
CA TYR A 24 4.48 1.97 1.07
C TYR A 24 3.55 2.65 0.08
N PHE A 25 3.88 3.90 -0.24
CA PHE A 25 3.36 4.69 -1.34
C PHE A 25 4.54 5.17 -2.17
N THR A 26 4.47 5.00 -3.49
CA THR A 26 5.45 5.55 -4.42
C THR A 26 4.79 6.36 -5.51
N LEU A 27 5.45 7.45 -5.90
CA LEU A 27 5.03 8.31 -6.99
C LEU A 27 6.03 8.18 -8.14
N GLU A 28 5.54 7.77 -9.30
CA GLU A 28 6.31 7.64 -10.53
C GLU A 28 5.83 8.68 -11.54
N ALA A 29 6.66 9.66 -11.85
CA ALA A 29 6.32 10.67 -12.85
C ALA A 29 6.17 10.02 -14.24
N LYS A 30 5.14 10.42 -14.99
CA LYS A 30 4.94 9.92 -16.36
C LYS A 30 5.46 10.92 -17.40
N PRO A 31 5.97 10.44 -18.54
CA PRO A 31 6.23 11.29 -19.70
C PRO A 31 4.94 11.99 -20.14
N GLY A 32 4.99 13.30 -20.37
CA GLY A 32 3.82 14.10 -20.77
C GLY A 32 2.96 14.63 -19.62
N GLY A 33 3.39 14.45 -18.37
CA GLY A 33 2.74 15.01 -17.19
C GLY A 33 1.90 14.01 -16.40
N GLY A 34 1.56 14.40 -15.16
CA GLY A 34 0.94 13.53 -14.18
C GLY A 34 1.90 12.47 -13.61
N LEU A 35 1.35 11.58 -12.80
CA LEU A 35 2.10 10.52 -12.12
C LEU A 35 1.29 9.22 -12.05
N THR A 36 1.99 8.12 -11.84
CA THR A 36 1.43 6.85 -11.39
C THR A 36 1.66 6.77 -9.89
N PHE A 37 0.57 6.62 -9.13
CA PHE A 37 0.62 6.32 -7.71
C PHE A 37 0.59 4.81 -7.53
N HIS A 38 1.60 4.25 -6.86
CA HIS A 38 1.60 2.86 -6.44
C HIS A 38 1.48 2.80 -4.92
N GLN A 39 0.68 1.86 -4.44
CA GLN A 39 0.62 1.52 -3.03
C GLN A 39 0.66 0.03 -2.82
N GLY A 40 1.13 -0.38 -1.65
CA GLY A 40 1.04 -1.75 -1.23
C GLY A 40 1.48 -1.92 0.22
N GLU A 41 1.43 -3.17 0.66
CA GLU A 41 1.83 -3.56 1.99
C GLU A 41 2.60 -4.88 1.92
N LEU A 42 3.77 -4.91 2.54
CA LEU A 42 4.59 -6.10 2.70
C LEU A 42 4.29 -6.74 4.04
N PHE A 43 3.60 -7.88 4.00
CA PHE A 43 3.28 -8.64 5.20
C PHE A 43 4.41 -9.61 5.55
N SER A 44 4.77 -9.67 6.83
CA SER A 44 5.76 -10.61 7.37
C SER A 44 5.32 -11.16 8.72
N GLY A 45 5.86 -12.31 9.10
CA GLY A 45 5.55 -12.98 10.37
C GLY A 45 4.89 -14.35 10.23
N ILE A 46 4.79 -15.05 11.36
CA ILE A 46 4.38 -16.46 11.41
C ILE A 46 2.90 -16.66 11.04
N LEU A 47 2.04 -15.64 11.25
CA LEU A 47 0.62 -15.74 10.93
C LEU A 47 0.27 -15.42 9.47
N VAL A 48 1.21 -14.91 8.67
CA VAL A 48 0.93 -14.54 7.27
C VAL A 48 0.35 -15.70 6.44
N PRO A 49 0.85 -16.95 6.50
CA PRO A 49 0.28 -18.06 5.75
C PRO A 49 -1.18 -18.35 6.12
N LEU A 50 -1.55 -18.18 7.40
CA LEU A 50 -2.92 -18.40 7.88
C LEU A 50 -3.88 -17.30 7.39
N LEU A 51 -3.38 -16.07 7.24
CA LEU A 51 -4.15 -14.91 6.80
C LEU A 51 -4.14 -14.71 5.28
N ARG A 52 -3.32 -15.48 4.54
CA ARG A 52 -3.09 -15.30 3.10
C ARG A 52 -4.37 -15.17 2.27
N ARG A 53 -5.39 -15.99 2.53
CA ARG A 53 -6.67 -15.92 1.81
C ARG A 53 -7.40 -14.59 2.01
N SER A 54 -7.33 -14.03 3.21
CA SER A 54 -7.92 -12.71 3.52
C SER A 54 -7.11 -11.60 2.85
N LEU A 55 -5.77 -11.71 2.91
CA LEU A 55 -4.84 -10.76 2.30
C LEU A 55 -5.01 -10.68 0.77
N ASP A 56 -5.03 -11.83 0.11
CA ASP A 56 -5.22 -11.94 -1.35
C ASP A 56 -6.66 -11.59 -1.79
N GLY A 57 -7.63 -11.63 -0.86
CA GLY A 57 -9.03 -11.34 -1.08
C GLY A 57 -9.44 -9.93 -0.64
N ALA A 58 -9.98 -9.83 0.58
CA ALA A 58 -10.58 -8.61 1.10
C ALA A 58 -9.58 -7.44 1.19
N THR A 59 -8.36 -7.70 1.67
CA THR A 59 -7.34 -6.65 1.77
C THR A 59 -6.94 -6.11 0.39
N LYS A 60 -6.68 -7.00 -0.58
CA LYS A 60 -6.39 -6.60 -1.96
C LYS A 60 -7.53 -5.80 -2.59
N GLN A 61 -8.79 -6.21 -2.37
CA GLN A 61 -9.96 -5.47 -2.85
C GLN A 61 -10.04 -4.07 -2.23
N GLY A 62 -9.70 -3.95 -0.94
CA GLY A 62 -9.57 -2.67 -0.25
C GLY A 62 -8.55 -1.74 -0.90
N PHE A 63 -7.36 -2.25 -1.23
CA PHE A 63 -6.33 -1.46 -1.94
C PHE A 63 -6.80 -1.00 -3.33
N VAL A 64 -7.49 -1.86 -4.08
CA VAL A 64 -8.05 -1.48 -5.39
C VAL A 64 -9.10 -0.39 -5.24
N ALA A 65 -10.01 -0.52 -4.28
CA ALA A 65 -11.04 0.48 -4.00
C ALA A 65 -10.43 1.83 -3.57
N MET A 66 -9.40 1.80 -2.72
CA MET A 66 -8.67 3.00 -2.30
C MET A 66 -7.99 3.69 -3.49
N ASN A 67 -7.31 2.95 -4.37
CA ASN A 67 -6.70 3.51 -5.58
C ASN A 67 -7.73 4.24 -6.46
N ALA A 68 -8.90 3.62 -6.67
CA ALA A 68 -9.96 4.24 -7.46
C ALA A 68 -10.51 5.51 -6.79
N ALA A 69 -10.74 5.47 -5.48
CA ALA A 69 -11.24 6.63 -4.72
C ALA A 69 -10.23 7.77 -4.71
N LEU A 70 -8.94 7.48 -4.45
CA LEU A 70 -7.88 8.47 -4.40
C LEU A 70 -7.65 9.12 -5.76
N LYS A 71 -7.63 8.34 -6.84
CA LYS A 71 -7.53 8.87 -8.20
C LYS A 71 -8.66 9.86 -8.49
N ARG A 72 -9.90 9.47 -8.17
CA ARG A 72 -11.07 10.33 -8.38
C ARG A 72 -10.93 11.64 -7.62
N GLU A 73 -10.63 11.59 -6.32
CA GLU A 73 -10.50 12.78 -5.48
C GLU A 73 -9.38 13.71 -5.98
N ALA A 74 -8.19 13.16 -6.24
CA ALA A 74 -7.01 13.94 -6.63
C ALA A 74 -7.14 14.59 -8.02
N GLU A 75 -7.96 14.04 -8.91
CA GLU A 75 -8.18 14.56 -10.27
C GLU A 75 -9.42 15.47 -10.37
N THR A 76 -10.19 15.62 -9.28
CA THR A 76 -11.35 16.52 -9.21
C THR A 76 -11.07 17.85 -8.51
N GLN A 77 -9.85 18.06 -8.00
CA GLN A 77 -9.43 19.33 -7.39
C GLN A 77 -8.85 20.31 -8.41
#